data_AF-A0A966W315-F1
#
_entry.id   AF-A0A966W315-F1
#
_cell.length_a   1.000
_cell.length_b   1.000
_cell.length_c   1.000
_cell.angle_alpha   90.00
_cell.angle_beta   90.00
_cell.angle_gamma   90.00
#
_symmetry.space_group_name_H-M   'P 1'
#
loop_
_entity.id
_entity.type
_entity.pdbx_description
1 polymer ?
#
loop_
_entity_poly.entity_id
_entity_poly.type
_entity_poly.pdbx_seq_one_letter_code
_entity_poly.pdbx_strand_id
1 'polypeptide(L)'
;MHRHIQIPFPLRFLLGTFVFAALGVFLLYGVDYWIDRHARSAAADVGLTINQSNTAKHAFAAGKVFFLLRGIGLGEETSKEWVYKLGIFNEWLEYYTQPSDTRDWTAEIMKDLFNNLCGVQVAIVWSKEAKNPSTDEYMHHLAMLTKSGVLPHDWRDSRIPYKDYKFSSRDADPAAAVAWFRHDQKSLEDSIQEKIKISHE
;
A
#
# COMPACT_ATOMS: atom_id res chain seq x y z
N MET A 1 -16.12 -45.65 -0.94
CA MET A 1 -16.34 -45.02 0.39
C MET A 1 -15.28 -43.94 0.59
N HIS A 2 -15.59 -42.68 0.28
CA HIS A 2 -14.69 -41.56 0.58
C HIS A 2 -14.95 -41.07 2.00
N ARG A 3 -13.95 -41.24 2.89
CA ARG A 3 -13.98 -40.62 4.21
C ARG A 3 -13.69 -39.14 4.04
N HIS A 4 -14.69 -38.29 4.25
CA HIS A 4 -14.48 -36.86 4.43
C HIS A 4 -13.71 -36.66 5.73
N ILE A 5 -12.43 -36.31 5.62
CA ILE A 5 -11.62 -35.88 6.75
C ILE A 5 -12.18 -34.53 7.20
N GLN A 6 -13.00 -34.54 8.25
CA GLN A 6 -13.41 -33.32 8.91
C GLN A 6 -12.24 -32.78 9.71
N ILE A 7 -11.51 -31.83 9.11
CA ILE A 7 -10.47 -31.08 9.82
C ILE A 7 -11.15 -30.31 10.96
N PRO A 8 -10.75 -30.52 12.23
CA PRO A 8 -11.37 -29.86 13.38
C PRO A 8 -11.14 -28.35 13.31
N PHE A 9 -12.15 -27.58 13.74
CA PHE A 9 -12.18 -26.12 13.69
C PHE A 9 -10.90 -25.40 14.17
N PRO A 10 -10.25 -25.78 15.29
CA PRO A 10 -9.01 -25.12 15.72
C PRO A 10 -7.83 -25.32 14.75
N LEU A 11 -7.77 -26.46 14.04
CA LEU A 11 -6.75 -26.70 13.01
C LEU A 11 -6.98 -25.85 11.77
N ARG A 12 -8.23 -25.56 11.40
CA ARG A 12 -8.55 -24.66 10.28
C ARG A 12 -8.13 -23.22 10.58
N PHE A 13 -8.33 -22.78 11.82
CA PHE A 13 -7.93 -21.46 12.26
C PHE A 13 -6.40 -21.32 12.26
N LEU A 14 -5.69 -22.29 12.85
CA LEU A 14 -4.20 -22.30 12.87
C LEU A 14 -3.60 -22.42 11.47
N LEU A 15 -4.17 -23.24 10.59
CA LEU A 15 -3.72 -23.36 9.19
C LEU A 15 -3.99 -22.07 8.41
N GLY A 16 -5.13 -21.40 8.65
CA GLY A 16 -5.41 -20.07 8.12
C GLY A 16 -4.35 -19.07 8.55
N THR A 17 -4.09 -18.94 9.85
CA THR A 17 -3.09 -18.02 10.39
C THR A 17 -1.69 -18.30 9.86
N PHE A 18 -1.29 -19.57 9.74
CA PHE A 18 0.02 -19.96 9.22
C PHE A 18 0.16 -19.67 7.72
N VAL A 19 -0.89 -19.93 6.93
CA VAL A 19 -0.93 -19.57 5.50
C VAL A 19 -0.90 -18.05 5.32
N PHE A 20 -1.60 -17.29 6.15
CA PHE A 20 -1.56 -15.83 6.13
C PHE A 20 -0.20 -15.27 6.57
N ALA A 21 0.46 -15.88 7.56
CA ALA A 21 1.80 -15.48 7.99
C ALA A 21 2.86 -15.82 6.93
N ALA A 22 2.78 -17.00 6.31
CA ALA A 22 3.66 -17.42 5.23
C ALA A 22 3.43 -16.60 3.95
N LEU A 23 2.17 -16.30 3.60
CA LEU A 23 1.83 -15.32 2.57
C LEU A 23 2.35 -13.95 2.94
N GLY A 24 2.21 -13.51 4.19
CA GLY A 24 2.75 -12.25 4.68
C GLY A 24 4.25 -12.15 4.43
N VAL A 25 5.04 -13.13 4.83
CA VAL A 25 6.50 -13.15 4.59
C VAL A 25 6.83 -13.25 3.10
N PHE A 26 6.12 -14.08 2.33
CA PHE A 26 6.34 -14.24 0.89
C PHE A 26 5.96 -12.97 0.10
N LEU A 27 4.88 -12.29 0.50
CA LEU A 27 4.43 -11.02 -0.06
C LEU A 27 5.27 -9.83 0.41
N LEU A 28 5.91 -9.92 1.57
CA LEU A 28 6.81 -8.86 2.05
C LEU A 28 8.18 -8.95 1.40
N TYR A 29 8.73 -10.14 1.13
CA TYR A 29 10.10 -10.26 0.59
C TYR A 29 10.15 -10.58 -0.91
N GLY A 30 9.34 -11.55 -1.37
CA GLY A 30 9.36 -11.98 -2.78
C GLY A 30 8.70 -10.96 -3.70
N VAL A 31 7.60 -10.38 -3.23
CA VAL A 31 6.91 -9.30 -3.93
C VAL A 31 7.71 -8.00 -3.83
N ASP A 32 8.37 -7.67 -2.71
CA ASP A 32 9.19 -6.45 -2.65
C ASP A 32 10.36 -6.43 -3.65
N TYR A 33 11.10 -7.54 -3.79
CA TYR A 33 12.17 -7.64 -4.80
C TYR A 33 11.64 -7.54 -6.23
N TRP A 34 10.53 -8.22 -6.53
CA TRP A 34 9.91 -8.19 -7.85
C TRP A 34 9.31 -6.82 -8.18
N ILE A 35 8.67 -6.18 -7.19
CA ILE A 35 8.14 -4.83 -7.27
C ILE A 35 9.28 -3.85 -7.50
N ASP A 36 10.39 -3.93 -6.75
CA ASP A 36 11.50 -2.98 -6.87
C ASP A 36 12.08 -2.98 -8.29
N ARG A 37 12.17 -4.16 -8.93
CA ARG A 37 12.60 -4.27 -10.33
C ARG A 37 11.64 -3.60 -11.31
N HIS A 38 10.33 -3.86 -11.21
CA HIS A 38 9.34 -3.28 -12.14
C HIS A 38 9.12 -1.80 -11.87
N ALA A 39 9.14 -1.40 -10.60
CA ALA A 39 9.03 -0.02 -10.19
C ALA A 39 10.19 0.81 -10.73
N ARG A 40 11.42 0.30 -10.66
CA ARG A 40 12.59 0.98 -11.25
C ARG A 40 12.52 1.11 -12.76
N SER A 41 12.04 0.07 -13.46
CA SER A 41 11.88 0.12 -14.92
C SER A 41 10.85 1.17 -15.33
N ALA A 42 9.65 1.12 -14.75
CA ALA A 42 8.60 2.09 -15.04
C ALA A 42 8.97 3.52 -14.57
N ALA A 43 9.70 3.62 -13.45
CA ALA A 43 10.25 4.89 -12.98
C ALA A 43 11.26 5.47 -13.96
N ALA A 44 12.12 4.65 -14.56
CA ALA A 44 13.04 5.10 -15.61
C ALA A 44 12.29 5.57 -16.86
N ASP A 45 11.28 4.81 -17.29
CA ASP A 45 10.49 5.13 -18.49
C ASP A 45 9.72 6.45 -18.37
N VAL A 46 9.22 6.78 -17.16
CA VAL A 46 8.45 8.01 -16.88
C VAL A 46 9.34 9.13 -16.29
N GLY A 47 10.63 8.87 -16.09
CA GLY A 47 11.58 9.83 -15.53
C GLY A 47 11.25 10.27 -14.10
N LEU A 48 10.91 9.32 -13.22
CA LEU A 48 10.67 9.55 -11.80
C LEU A 48 11.98 9.76 -11.04
N THR A 49 11.96 10.63 -10.04
CA THR A 49 13.04 10.71 -9.04
C THR A 49 13.04 9.50 -8.11
N ILE A 50 14.10 9.32 -7.31
CA ILE A 50 14.17 8.22 -6.32
C ILE A 50 12.98 8.25 -5.36
N ASN A 51 12.63 9.43 -4.84
CA ASN A 51 11.50 9.59 -3.91
C ASN A 51 10.16 9.26 -4.58
N GLN A 52 9.97 9.71 -5.83
CA GLN A 52 8.79 9.37 -6.62
C GLN A 52 8.72 7.86 -6.91
N SER A 53 9.85 7.23 -7.23
CA SER A 53 9.92 5.78 -7.44
C SER A 53 9.51 5.03 -6.18
N ASN A 54 9.94 5.47 -4.99
CA ASN A 54 9.54 4.83 -3.74
C ASN A 54 8.03 4.99 -3.48
N THR A 55 7.48 6.18 -3.69
CA THR A 55 6.03 6.41 -3.61
C THR A 55 5.23 5.49 -4.55
N ALA A 56 5.66 5.38 -5.82
CA ALA A 56 5.03 4.49 -6.79
C ALA A 56 5.16 3.01 -6.38
N LYS A 57 6.27 2.63 -5.74
CA LYS A 57 6.53 1.29 -5.19
C LYS A 57 5.49 0.91 -4.14
N HIS A 58 5.26 1.75 -3.13
CA HIS A 58 4.26 1.50 -2.08
C HIS A 58 2.84 1.38 -2.65
N ALA A 59 2.45 2.31 -3.53
CA ALA A 59 1.15 2.27 -4.18
C ALA A 59 0.97 0.98 -5.02
N PHE A 60 1.98 0.60 -5.79
CA PHE A 60 1.93 -0.62 -6.59
C PHE A 60 1.84 -1.87 -5.72
N ALA A 61 2.62 -1.94 -4.64
CA ALA A 61 2.55 -3.04 -3.67
C ALA A 61 1.14 -3.22 -3.11
N ALA A 62 0.55 -2.14 -2.62
CA ALA A 62 -0.80 -2.15 -2.08
C ALA A 62 -1.84 -2.64 -3.09
N GLY A 63 -1.77 -2.14 -4.34
CA GLY A 63 -2.67 -2.58 -5.40
C GLY A 63 -2.49 -4.04 -5.82
N LYS A 64 -1.25 -4.55 -5.89
CA LYS A 64 -0.99 -5.97 -6.19
C LYS A 64 -1.49 -6.89 -5.09
N VAL A 65 -1.29 -6.53 -3.82
CA VAL A 65 -1.86 -7.28 -2.69
C VAL A 65 -3.38 -7.24 -2.75
N PHE A 66 -4.00 -6.09 -3.06
CA PHE A 66 -5.44 -6.00 -3.28
C PHE A 66 -5.91 -6.98 -4.37
N PHE A 67 -5.29 -6.96 -5.55
CA PHE A 67 -5.64 -7.87 -6.65
C PHE A 67 -5.48 -9.34 -6.26
N LEU A 68 -4.41 -9.69 -5.53
CA LEU A 68 -4.20 -11.05 -5.06
C LEU A 68 -5.33 -11.50 -4.12
N LEU A 69 -5.67 -10.67 -3.13
CA LEU A 69 -6.74 -10.96 -2.18
C LEU A 69 -8.10 -11.12 -2.89
N ARG A 70 -8.37 -10.28 -3.90
CA ARG A 70 -9.56 -10.41 -4.76
C ARG A 70 -9.53 -11.72 -5.57
N GLY A 71 -8.37 -12.08 -6.11
CA GLY A 71 -8.17 -13.30 -6.91
C GLY A 71 -8.41 -14.59 -6.13
N ILE A 72 -8.16 -14.61 -4.82
CA ILE A 72 -8.47 -15.76 -3.95
C ILE A 72 -9.91 -15.70 -3.38
N GLY A 73 -10.72 -14.74 -3.80
CA GLY A 73 -12.16 -14.67 -3.50
C GLY A 73 -12.58 -13.79 -2.32
N LEU A 74 -11.68 -12.99 -1.71
CA LEU A 74 -12.09 -12.01 -0.70
C LEU A 74 -12.88 -10.87 -1.36
N GLY A 75 -13.89 -10.31 -0.69
CA GLY A 75 -14.67 -9.15 -1.16
C GLY A 75 -13.85 -7.86 -1.23
N GLU A 76 -14.29 -6.88 -2.02
CA GLU A 76 -13.61 -5.56 -2.20
C GLU A 76 -13.26 -4.89 -0.87
N GLU A 77 -14.24 -4.71 0.00
CA GLU A 77 -14.03 -4.07 1.31
C GLU A 77 -13.11 -4.87 2.23
N THR A 78 -13.24 -6.20 2.23
CA THR A 78 -12.36 -7.06 3.05
C THR A 78 -10.92 -7.02 2.53
N SER A 79 -10.71 -7.09 1.22
CA SER A 79 -9.37 -6.96 0.61
C SER A 79 -8.74 -5.61 0.94
N LYS A 80 -9.52 -4.52 0.83
CA LYS A 80 -9.09 -3.16 1.17
C LYS A 80 -8.63 -3.07 2.64
N GLU A 81 -9.44 -3.55 3.57
CA GLU A 81 -9.11 -3.56 5.00
C GLU A 81 -7.82 -4.35 5.29
N TRP A 82 -7.63 -5.50 4.66
CA TRP A 82 -6.41 -6.30 4.83
C TRP A 82 -5.17 -5.61 4.27
N VAL A 83 -5.26 -4.96 3.11
CA VAL A 83 -4.14 -4.20 2.55
C VAL A 83 -3.72 -3.09 3.51
N TYR A 84 -4.66 -2.36 4.11
CA TYR A 84 -4.31 -1.32 5.09
C TYR A 84 -3.69 -1.88 6.36
N LYS A 85 -4.20 -3.00 6.88
CA LYS A 85 -3.58 -3.69 8.03
C LYS A 85 -2.16 -4.15 7.73
N LEU A 86 -1.93 -4.70 6.54
CA LEU A 86 -0.60 -5.12 6.09
C LEU A 86 0.33 -3.93 5.87
N GLY A 87 -0.17 -2.83 5.30
CA GLY A 87 0.57 -1.58 5.15
C GLY A 87 1.02 -1.03 6.51
N ILE A 88 0.11 -0.91 7.47
CA ILE A 88 0.44 -0.52 8.84
C ILE A 88 1.50 -1.46 9.44
N PHE A 89 1.33 -2.77 9.29
CA PHE A 89 2.29 -3.74 9.81
C PHE A 89 3.68 -3.60 9.17
N ASN A 90 3.74 -3.38 7.85
CA ASN A 90 4.99 -3.12 7.12
C ASN A 90 5.71 -1.89 7.67
N GLU A 91 4.99 -0.79 7.84
CA GLU A 91 5.55 0.45 8.39
C GLU A 91 6.08 0.29 9.82
N TRP A 92 5.37 -0.46 10.67
CA TRP A 92 5.85 -0.82 12.00
C TRP A 92 7.13 -1.67 11.94
N LEU A 93 7.20 -2.61 11.00
CA LEU A 93 8.39 -3.44 10.82
C LEU A 93 9.59 -2.61 10.34
N GLU A 94 9.40 -1.71 9.36
CA GLU A 94 10.45 -0.81 8.86
C GLU A 94 10.97 0.09 9.98
N TYR A 95 10.06 0.70 10.76
CA TYR A 95 10.41 1.53 11.92
C TYR A 95 11.34 0.82 12.91
N TYR A 96 11.05 -0.43 13.27
CA TYR A 96 11.87 -1.18 14.24
C TYR A 96 13.15 -1.78 13.65
N THR A 97 13.18 -2.06 12.34
CA THR A 97 14.32 -2.75 11.71
C THR A 97 15.32 -1.79 11.08
N GLN A 98 14.90 -0.57 10.73
CA GLN A 98 15.74 0.42 10.05
C GLN A 98 15.70 1.80 10.73
N PRO A 99 15.90 1.92 12.05
CA PRO A 99 15.78 3.21 12.73
C PRO A 99 16.75 4.26 12.15
N SER A 100 16.24 5.45 11.91
CA SER A 100 17.00 6.60 11.40
C SER A 100 16.72 7.85 12.23
N ASP A 101 17.78 8.46 12.76
CA ASP A 101 17.72 9.69 13.57
C ASP A 101 17.45 10.95 12.73
N THR A 102 17.41 10.83 11.40
CA THR A 102 17.20 11.97 10.48
C THR A 102 15.85 11.94 9.77
N ARG A 103 15.07 10.87 10.00
CA ARG A 103 13.78 10.62 9.35
C ARG A 103 12.66 10.87 10.37
N ASP A 104 11.64 11.62 9.97
CA ASP A 104 10.42 11.76 10.75
C ASP A 104 9.50 10.59 10.43
N TRP A 105 9.61 9.55 11.24
CA TRP A 105 8.87 8.30 11.04
C TRP A 105 7.37 8.50 11.07
N THR A 106 6.85 9.43 11.88
CA THR A 106 5.41 9.67 11.91
C THR A 106 4.92 10.16 10.55
N ALA A 107 5.53 11.22 10.03
CA ALA A 107 5.14 11.84 8.76
C ALA A 107 5.35 10.90 7.57
N GLU A 108 6.40 10.11 7.62
CA GLU A 108 6.71 9.12 6.62
C GLU A 108 5.70 7.97 6.60
N ILE A 109 5.36 7.40 7.76
CA ILE A 109 4.33 6.37 7.88
C ILE A 109 2.99 6.92 7.36
N MET A 110 2.64 8.18 7.68
CA MET A 110 1.45 8.83 7.13
C MET A 110 1.50 8.89 5.59
N LYS A 111 2.64 9.29 5.02
CA LYS A 111 2.86 9.36 3.56
C LYS A 111 2.78 7.97 2.92
N ASP A 112 3.37 6.93 3.51
CA ASP A 112 3.33 5.57 2.95
C ASP A 112 1.95 4.91 3.10
N LEU A 113 1.21 5.18 4.19
CA LEU A 113 -0.20 4.80 4.31
C LEU A 113 -1.09 5.51 3.27
N PHE A 114 -0.84 6.80 3.00
CA PHE A 114 -1.51 7.52 1.91
C PHE A 114 -1.21 6.86 0.55
N ASN A 115 0.06 6.53 0.28
CA ASN A 115 0.45 5.88 -0.96
C ASN A 115 -0.21 4.51 -1.13
N ASN A 116 -0.28 3.71 -0.06
CA ASN A 116 -0.98 2.43 -0.04
C ASN A 116 -2.48 2.59 -0.37
N LEU A 117 -3.12 3.60 0.23
CA LEU A 117 -4.50 3.97 -0.05
C LEU A 117 -4.70 4.30 -1.53
N CYS A 118 -3.81 5.11 -2.12
CA CYS A 118 -3.87 5.46 -3.52
C CYS A 118 -3.73 4.23 -4.41
N GLY A 119 -2.76 3.35 -4.13
CA GLY A 119 -2.59 2.07 -4.79
C GLY A 119 -3.87 1.24 -4.86
N VAL A 120 -4.56 1.11 -3.73
CA VAL A 120 -5.82 0.36 -3.64
C VAL A 120 -6.94 1.04 -4.44
N GLN A 121 -7.09 2.36 -4.34
CA GLN A 121 -8.14 3.08 -5.10
C GLN A 121 -7.93 2.96 -6.60
N VAL A 122 -6.69 3.12 -7.08
CA VAL A 122 -6.35 2.89 -8.48
C VAL A 122 -6.67 1.44 -8.85
N ALA A 123 -6.27 0.45 -8.06
CA ALA A 123 -6.58 -0.95 -8.34
C ALA A 123 -8.10 -1.23 -8.41
N ILE A 124 -8.91 -0.56 -7.58
CA ILE A 124 -10.38 -0.68 -7.61
C ILE A 124 -10.94 -0.14 -8.94
N VAL A 125 -10.60 1.10 -9.31
CA VAL A 125 -11.04 1.71 -10.58
C VAL A 125 -10.61 0.84 -11.76
N TRP A 126 -9.34 0.46 -11.75
CA TRP A 126 -8.72 -0.34 -12.78
C TRP A 126 -9.35 -1.74 -12.92
N SER A 127 -9.76 -2.37 -11.81
CA SER A 127 -10.47 -3.66 -11.83
C SER A 127 -11.88 -3.58 -12.45
N LYS A 128 -12.49 -2.40 -12.42
CA LYS A 128 -13.84 -2.16 -12.96
C LYS A 128 -13.77 -1.86 -14.46
N GLU A 129 -12.71 -1.20 -14.90
CA GLU A 129 -12.54 -0.75 -16.28
C GLU A 129 -11.77 -1.74 -17.17
N ALA A 130 -10.71 -2.37 -16.65
CA ALA A 130 -9.85 -3.24 -17.42
C ALA A 130 -10.19 -4.71 -17.17
N LYS A 131 -10.63 -5.41 -18.22
CA LYS A 131 -11.02 -6.84 -18.15
C LYS A 131 -9.85 -7.80 -17.84
N ASN A 132 -8.60 -7.38 -18.06
CA ASN A 132 -7.36 -8.08 -17.65
C ASN A 132 -6.13 -7.22 -17.98
N PRO A 133 -5.81 -6.22 -17.17
CA PRO A 133 -4.67 -5.35 -17.43
C PRO A 133 -3.35 -6.03 -17.05
N SER A 134 -2.32 -5.77 -17.83
CA SER A 134 -0.98 -6.23 -17.51
C SER A 134 -0.44 -5.50 -16.27
N THR A 135 0.47 -6.18 -15.56
CA THR A 135 1.20 -5.57 -14.44
C THR A 135 1.91 -4.29 -14.86
N ASP A 136 2.46 -4.26 -16.07
CA ASP A 136 3.26 -3.14 -16.56
C ASP A 136 2.40 -1.90 -16.85
N GLU A 137 1.21 -2.08 -17.43
CA GLU A 137 0.24 -0.99 -17.62
C GLU A 137 -0.21 -0.39 -16.28
N TYR A 138 -0.45 -1.23 -15.27
CA TYR A 138 -0.81 -0.77 -13.93
C TYR A 138 0.33 0.03 -13.27
N MET A 139 1.57 -0.47 -13.35
CA MET A 139 2.74 0.24 -12.84
C MET A 139 2.97 1.57 -13.57
N HIS A 140 2.83 1.56 -14.90
CA HIS A 140 3.00 2.76 -15.72
C HIS A 140 1.98 3.84 -15.35
N HIS A 141 0.72 3.45 -15.14
CA HIS A 141 -0.31 4.39 -14.71
C HIS A 141 -0.03 4.97 -13.31
N LEU A 142 0.38 4.15 -12.35
CA LEU A 142 0.82 4.64 -11.04
C LEU A 142 2.02 5.57 -11.14
N ALA A 143 2.98 5.29 -12.03
CA ALA A 143 4.11 6.17 -12.28
C ALA A 143 3.65 7.53 -12.84
N MET A 144 2.69 7.54 -13.76
CA MET A 144 2.10 8.78 -14.30
C MET A 144 1.36 9.60 -13.23
N LEU A 145 0.55 8.94 -12.39
CA LEU A 145 -0.12 9.59 -11.25
C LEU A 145 0.88 10.15 -10.23
N THR A 146 1.99 9.45 -10.03
CA THR A 146 3.06 9.93 -9.15
C THR A 146 3.75 11.16 -9.76
N LYS A 147 4.02 11.13 -11.07
CA LYS A 147 4.65 12.24 -11.79
C LYS A 147 3.77 13.50 -11.78
N SER A 148 2.46 13.35 -11.92
CA SER A 148 1.49 14.45 -11.87
C SER A 148 1.24 14.99 -10.45
N GLY A 149 1.85 14.39 -9.44
CA GLY A 149 1.74 14.83 -8.05
C GLY A 149 0.48 14.37 -7.34
N VAL A 150 -0.28 13.42 -7.89
CA VAL A 150 -1.45 12.84 -7.20
C VAL A 150 -1.03 12.12 -5.91
N LEU A 151 0.14 11.48 -5.90
CA LEU A 151 0.72 10.85 -4.72
C LEU A 151 1.74 11.79 -4.02
N PRO A 152 1.76 11.85 -2.68
CA PRO A 152 2.81 12.54 -1.94
C PRO A 152 4.16 11.81 -2.10
N HIS A 153 5.19 12.56 -2.51
CA HIS A 153 6.54 12.03 -2.73
C HIS A 153 7.52 12.40 -1.62
N ASP A 154 7.17 13.36 -0.78
CA ASP A 154 7.95 13.78 0.38
C ASP A 154 7.05 13.70 1.62
N TRP A 155 7.61 13.30 2.75
CA TRP A 155 6.91 13.32 4.04
C TRP A 155 6.56 14.75 4.49
N ARG A 156 7.20 15.78 3.90
CA ARG A 156 6.89 17.20 4.07
C ARG A 156 5.75 17.71 3.19
N ASP A 157 5.12 16.83 2.40
CA ASP A 157 4.02 17.23 1.54
C ASP A 157 2.88 17.84 2.35
N SER A 158 2.33 18.98 1.91
CA SER A 158 1.31 19.72 2.64
C SER A 158 0.00 18.96 2.85
N ARG A 159 -0.22 17.87 2.10
CA ARG A 159 -1.37 16.96 2.27
C ARG A 159 -1.21 16.05 3.48
N ILE A 160 0.01 15.88 3.97
CA ILE A 160 0.29 15.23 5.24
C ILE A 160 0.15 16.34 6.29
N PRO A 161 -0.80 16.26 7.25
CA PRO A 161 -1.00 17.29 8.26
C PRO A 161 0.14 17.28 9.27
N TYR A 162 1.27 17.82 8.82
CA TYR A 162 2.54 17.89 9.54
C TYR A 162 2.60 19.07 10.49
N LYS A 163 1.77 20.11 10.25
CA LYS A 163 1.90 21.42 10.92
C LYS A 163 1.69 21.38 12.43
N ASP A 164 1.03 20.34 12.96
CA ASP A 164 0.72 20.22 14.39
C ASP A 164 1.64 19.24 15.14
N TYR A 165 2.49 18.51 14.41
CA TYR A 165 3.29 17.40 14.95
C TYR A 165 4.78 17.70 14.77
N LYS A 166 5.37 18.44 15.71
CA LYS A 166 6.83 18.63 15.78
C LYS A 166 7.48 17.42 16.44
N PHE A 167 7.55 16.30 15.73
CA PHE A 167 8.29 15.15 16.23
C PHE A 167 9.77 15.29 15.88
N SER A 168 10.65 15.14 16.87
CA SER A 168 12.03 14.77 16.56
C SER A 168 12.03 13.29 16.16
N SER A 169 13.07 12.81 15.48
CA SER A 169 13.23 11.37 15.17
C SER A 169 13.17 10.45 16.40
N ARG A 170 13.36 11.01 17.61
CA ARG A 170 13.21 10.31 18.91
C ARG A 170 11.78 10.29 19.45
N ASP A 171 10.89 11.11 18.89
CA ASP A 171 9.50 11.27 19.32
C ASP A 171 8.53 10.68 18.28
N ALA A 172 8.98 9.77 17.43
CA ALA A 172 8.11 9.09 16.48
C ALA A 172 6.88 8.49 17.18
N ASP A 173 5.70 8.76 16.63
CA ASP A 173 4.43 8.24 17.11
C ASP A 173 3.71 7.48 15.97
N PRO A 174 4.13 6.23 15.68
CA PRO A 174 3.44 5.37 14.73
C PRO A 174 1.96 5.18 15.05
N ALA A 175 1.57 5.28 16.33
CA ALA A 175 0.17 5.15 16.73
C ALA A 175 -0.65 6.39 16.30
N ALA A 176 -0.09 7.60 16.42
CA ALA A 176 -0.70 8.82 15.89
C ALA A 176 -0.84 8.77 14.36
N ALA A 177 0.17 8.29 13.63
CA ALA A 177 0.08 8.12 12.17
C ALA A 177 -1.08 7.18 11.77
N VAL A 178 -1.24 6.06 12.49
CA VAL A 178 -2.33 5.11 12.26
C VAL A 178 -3.69 5.71 12.64
N ALA A 179 -3.76 6.45 13.76
CA ALA A 179 -4.98 7.11 14.20
C ALA A 179 -5.44 8.17 13.19
N TRP A 180 -4.52 9.00 12.71
CA TRP A 180 -4.75 9.94 11.61
C TRP A 180 -5.29 9.22 10.37
N PHE A 181 -4.58 8.18 9.91
CA PHE A 181 -4.97 7.45 8.71
C PHE A 181 -6.39 6.91 8.83
N ARG A 182 -6.76 6.32 9.98
CA ARG A 182 -8.11 5.79 10.22
C ARG A 182 -9.17 6.88 10.28
N HIS A 183 -8.86 8.04 10.87
CA HIS A 183 -9.77 9.17 10.96
C HIS A 183 -10.05 9.77 9.57
N ASP A 184 -8.99 9.98 8.77
CA ASP A 184 -9.08 10.69 7.50
C ASP A 184 -9.28 9.77 6.28
N GLN A 185 -9.22 8.45 6.47
CA GLN A 185 -9.23 7.45 5.40
C GLN A 185 -10.28 7.75 4.33
N LYS A 186 -11.53 7.99 4.74
CA LYS A 186 -12.64 8.20 3.81
C LYS A 186 -12.49 9.49 3.01
N SER A 187 -12.07 10.58 3.64
CA SER A 187 -11.83 11.85 2.95
C SER A 187 -10.67 11.74 1.96
N LEU A 188 -9.63 10.99 2.33
CA LEU A 188 -8.51 10.69 1.45
C LEU A 188 -8.94 9.83 0.25
N GLU A 189 -9.77 8.80 0.48
CA GLU A 189 -10.34 7.97 -0.60
C GLU A 189 -11.10 8.83 -1.61
N ASP A 190 -11.99 9.70 -1.14
CA ASP A 190 -12.80 10.57 -1.99
C ASP A 190 -11.92 11.54 -2.80
N SER A 191 -10.90 12.13 -2.16
CA SER A 191 -9.93 13.01 -2.82
C SER A 191 -9.11 12.30 -3.90
N ILE A 192 -8.69 11.06 -3.64
CA ILE A 192 -7.93 10.25 -4.60
C ILE A 192 -8.82 9.87 -5.79
N GLN A 193 -10.06 9.44 -5.53
CA GLN A 193 -10.99 9.06 -6.60
C GLN A 193 -11.31 10.22 -7.53
N GLU A 194 -11.48 11.44 -7.01
CA GLU A 194 -11.66 12.65 -7.81
C GLU A 194 -10.46 12.88 -8.73
N LYS A 195 -9.23 12.78 -8.19
CA LYS A 195 -8.00 12.97 -8.97
C LYS A 195 -7.78 11.89 -10.04
N ILE A 196 -8.14 10.64 -9.75
CA ILE A 196 -8.07 9.56 -10.73
C ILE A 196 -9.00 9.88 -11.90
N LYS A 197 -10.27 10.27 -11.64
CA LYS A 197 -11.22 10.63 -12.71
C LYS A 197 -10.70 11.73 -13.62
N ILE A 198 -10.16 12.82 -13.04
CA ILE A 198 -9.60 13.93 -13.81
C ILE A 198 -8.42 13.47 -14.69
N SER A 199 -7.64 12.48 -14.25
CA SER A 199 -6.51 11.97 -15.05
C SER A 199 -6.91 11.08 -16.23
N HIS A 200 -8.19 10.71 -16.34
CA HIS A 200 -8.75 9.91 -17.44
C HIS A 200 -9.54 10.75 -18.47
N GLU A 201 -9.71 12.05 -18.23
CA GLU A 201 -10.33 13.03 -19.16
C GLU A 201 -9.26 13.78 -19.97
#